data_AF-A0A829X0U3-F1
#
_entry.id   AF-A0A829X0U3-F1
#
_cell.length_a   1.000
_cell.length_b   1.000
_cell.length_c   1.000
_cell.angle_alpha   90.00
_cell.angle_beta   90.00
_cell.angle_gamma   90.00
#
_symmetry.space_group_name_H-M   'P 1'
#
loop_
_entity.id
_entity.type
_entity.pdbx_description
1 polymer ?
#
loop_
_entity_poly.entity_id
_entity_poly.type
_entity_poly.pdbx_seq_one_letter_code
_entity_poly.pdbx_strand_id
1 'polypeptide(L)'
;MTINAIEGRELPVYGKGENVRDWLFVEDHAKALVKAVEIGKPGETYAIGARQPRTNLEVVKKICAVLDELQPDPAGPRERLIRFVTDRPGHDFRYEIDPSHAEKELDWKAEHDFESGIRKTVQWYLDNRAWWEGIRSKRYTGQRLGANT
;
A
#
# COMPACT_ATOMS: atom_id res chain seq x y z
N MET A 1 -5.66 4.73 4.54
CA MET A 1 -4.62 5.16 5.50
C MET A 1 -4.15 6.58 5.20
N THR A 2 -3.48 6.82 4.07
CA THR A 2 -2.93 8.13 3.66
C THR A 2 -3.92 9.29 3.79
N ILE A 3 -5.15 9.15 3.25
CA ILE A 3 -6.14 10.24 3.32
C ILE A 3 -6.59 10.54 4.76
N ASN A 4 -6.67 9.53 5.64
CA ASN A 4 -6.97 9.77 7.05
C ASN A 4 -5.81 10.55 7.71
N ALA A 5 -4.57 10.23 7.39
CA ALA A 5 -3.40 10.93 7.92
C ALA A 5 -3.31 12.38 7.42
N ILE A 6 -3.68 12.64 6.15
CA ILE A 6 -3.80 14.00 5.58
C ILE A 6 -4.86 14.81 6.36
N GLU A 7 -5.99 14.19 6.70
CA GLU A 7 -7.09 14.83 7.41
C GLU A 7 -6.95 14.82 8.95
N GLY A 8 -5.81 14.36 9.49
CA GLY A 8 -5.60 14.28 10.94
C GLY A 8 -6.53 13.30 11.67
N ARG A 9 -7.09 12.31 10.96
CA ARG A 9 -7.98 11.28 11.53
C ARG A 9 -7.17 10.08 12.01
N GLU A 10 -7.80 9.27 12.87
CA GLU A 10 -7.20 8.04 13.38
C GLU A 10 -6.81 7.06 12.26
N LEU A 11 -5.71 6.36 12.52
CA LEU A 11 -5.07 5.39 11.65
C LEU A 11 -5.22 4.00 12.27
N PRO A 12 -6.32 3.27 12.00
CA PRO A 12 -6.58 1.98 12.63
C PRO A 12 -5.61 0.92 12.10
N VAL A 13 -4.88 0.27 13.02
CA VAL A 13 -3.95 -0.83 12.76
C VAL A 13 -4.50 -2.09 13.43
N TYR A 14 -4.76 -3.13 12.65
CA TYR A 14 -5.30 -4.39 13.14
C TYR A 14 -4.29 -5.15 13.99
N GLY A 15 -4.74 -5.64 15.16
CA GLY A 15 -3.91 -6.38 16.10
C GLY A 15 -2.71 -5.55 16.54
N LYS A 16 -1.51 -6.10 16.37
CA LYS A 16 -0.24 -5.39 16.62
C LYS A 16 0.36 -4.77 15.34
N GLY A 17 -0.31 -4.94 14.19
CA GLY A 17 0.22 -4.52 12.89
C GLY A 17 1.37 -5.37 12.36
N GLU A 18 1.58 -6.57 12.91
CA GLU A 18 2.68 -7.48 12.58
C GLU A 18 2.44 -8.29 11.30
N ASN A 19 1.23 -8.28 10.73
CA ASN A 19 0.97 -8.95 9.45
C ASN A 19 1.85 -8.36 8.36
N VAL A 20 2.42 -9.24 7.53
CA VAL A 20 3.37 -8.91 6.48
C VAL A 20 2.71 -9.01 5.12
N ARG A 21 2.96 -8.01 4.26
CA ARG A 21 2.58 -8.01 2.84
C ARG A 21 3.81 -7.68 2.00
N ASP A 22 3.87 -8.25 0.80
CA ASP A 22 4.82 -7.86 -0.23
C ASP A 22 4.23 -6.71 -1.07
N TRP A 23 4.94 -5.59 -1.14
CA TRP A 23 4.45 -4.35 -1.74
C TRP A 23 5.05 -4.13 -3.13
N LEU A 24 4.20 -4.19 -4.15
CA LEU A 24 4.55 -3.92 -5.54
C LEU A 24 3.95 -2.58 -5.98
N PHE A 25 4.77 -1.69 -6.55
CA PHE A 25 4.28 -0.43 -7.08
C PHE A 25 3.41 -0.66 -8.32
N VAL A 26 2.32 0.11 -8.45
CA VAL A 26 1.27 -0.19 -9.45
C VAL A 26 1.78 -0.09 -10.89
N GLU A 27 2.70 0.83 -11.19
CA GLU A 27 3.28 0.97 -12.52
C GLU A 27 4.19 -0.22 -12.86
N ASP A 28 4.92 -0.76 -11.88
CA ASP A 28 5.75 -1.96 -12.08
C ASP A 28 4.86 -3.17 -12.37
N HIS A 29 3.74 -3.30 -11.66
CA HIS A 29 2.76 -4.35 -11.95
C HIS A 29 2.18 -4.20 -13.36
N ALA A 30 1.78 -2.99 -13.76
CA ALA A 30 1.26 -2.76 -15.11
C ALA A 30 2.27 -3.14 -16.20
N LYS A 31 3.56 -2.81 -16.03
CA LYS A 31 4.64 -3.23 -16.92
C LYS A 31 4.77 -4.76 -16.99
N ALA A 32 4.66 -5.45 -15.85
CA ALA A 32 4.68 -6.91 -15.79
C ALA A 32 3.53 -7.53 -16.59
N LEU A 33 2.32 -6.97 -16.46
CA LEU A 33 1.13 -7.43 -17.17
C LEU A 33 1.27 -7.25 -18.69
N VAL A 34 1.82 -6.12 -19.13
CA VAL A 34 2.12 -5.88 -20.55
C VAL A 34 3.10 -6.93 -21.06
N LYS A 35 4.21 -7.18 -20.35
CA LYS A 35 5.18 -8.23 -20.69
C LYS A 35 4.54 -9.62 -20.75
N ALA A 36 3.69 -9.96 -19.79
CA ALA A 36 3.00 -11.25 -19.77
C ALA A 36 2.09 -11.45 -21.00
N VAL A 37 1.45 -10.39 -21.49
CA VAL A 37 0.63 -10.45 -22.70
C VAL A 37 1.47 -10.50 -23.97
N GLU A 38 2.57 -9.76 -24.04
CA GLU A 38 3.40 -9.64 -25.23
C GLU A 38 4.28 -10.88 -25.48
N ILE A 39 4.86 -11.46 -24.43
CA ILE A 39 5.87 -12.53 -24.54
C ILE A 39 5.61 -13.74 -23.64
N GLY A 40 4.55 -13.71 -22.83
CA GLY A 40 4.17 -14.85 -22.01
C GLY A 40 3.75 -16.06 -22.86
N LYS A 41 3.94 -17.25 -22.32
CA LYS A 41 3.60 -18.52 -22.99
C LYS A 41 2.18 -18.95 -22.60
N PRO A 42 1.33 -19.37 -23.56
CA PRO A 42 0.02 -19.90 -23.24
C PRO A 42 0.08 -21.08 -22.26
N GLY A 43 -0.78 -21.07 -21.24
CA GLY A 43 -0.83 -22.09 -20.20
C GLY A 43 0.11 -21.87 -19.02
N GLU A 44 1.02 -20.90 -19.09
CA GLU A 44 1.88 -20.54 -17.96
C GLU A 44 1.16 -19.69 -16.92
N THR A 45 1.69 -19.71 -15.69
CA THR A 45 1.27 -18.83 -14.60
C THR A 45 2.47 -18.05 -14.08
N TYR A 46 2.36 -16.72 -14.05
CA TYR A 46 3.42 -15.82 -13.61
C TYR A 46 3.05 -15.15 -12.29
N ALA A 47 3.76 -15.50 -11.21
CA ALA A 47 3.62 -14.79 -9.94
C ALA A 47 4.42 -13.47 -10.02
N ILE A 48 3.72 -12.33 -9.93
CA ILE A 48 4.33 -10.99 -10.01
C ILE A 48 4.50 -10.44 -8.59
N GLY A 49 5.71 -10.02 -8.23
CA GLY A 49 6.06 -9.48 -6.92
C GLY A 49 7.33 -8.64 -6.95
N ALA A 50 7.55 -7.85 -5.90
CA ALA A 50 8.68 -6.92 -5.81
C ALA A 50 9.77 -7.35 -4.81
N ARG A 51 9.53 -8.40 -4.01
CA ARG A 51 10.41 -8.83 -2.90
C ARG A 51 10.59 -7.72 -1.85
N GLN A 52 9.51 -7.01 -1.53
CA GLN A 52 9.48 -5.88 -0.59
C GLN A 52 8.56 -6.19 0.61
N PRO A 53 8.82 -7.24 1.42
CA PRO A 53 8.00 -7.55 2.58
C PRO A 53 8.08 -6.43 3.62
N ARG A 54 6.92 -5.97 4.08
CA ARG A 54 6.76 -5.01 5.18
C ARG A 54 5.57 -5.40 6.05
N THR A 55 5.71 -5.19 7.34
CA THR A 55 4.59 -5.23 8.28
C THR A 55 3.62 -4.08 8.01
N ASN A 56 2.35 -4.27 8.36
CA ASN A 56 1.36 -3.20 8.28
C ASN A 56 1.80 -1.96 9.10
N LEU A 57 2.41 -2.16 10.26
CA LEU A 57 2.86 -1.05 11.11
C LEU A 57 4.00 -0.24 10.45
N GLU A 58 4.98 -0.91 9.83
CA GLU A 58 6.06 -0.23 9.09
C GLU A 58 5.50 0.65 7.97
N VAL A 59 4.51 0.16 7.23
CA VAL A 59 3.88 0.91 6.14
C VAL A 59 3.18 2.15 6.67
N VAL A 60 2.39 2.02 7.74
CA VAL A 60 1.66 3.15 8.34
C VAL A 60 2.62 4.20 8.87
N LYS A 61 3.68 3.79 9.59
CA LYS A 61 4.72 4.70 10.06
C LYS A 61 5.45 5.41 8.93
N LYS A 62 5.76 4.69 7.84
CA LYS A 62 6.40 5.29 6.67
C LYS A 62 5.52 6.33 5.99
N ILE A 63 4.21 6.06 5.88
CA ILE A 63 3.24 7.06 5.39
C ILE A 63 3.24 8.32 6.27
N CYS A 64 3.21 8.15 7.61
CA CYS A 64 3.27 9.28 8.54
C CYS A 64 4.56 10.10 8.36
N ALA A 65 5.72 9.43 8.35
CA ALA A 65 7.02 10.09 8.21
C ALA A 65 7.14 10.88 6.90
N VAL A 66 6.70 10.30 5.77
CA VAL A 66 6.72 10.99 4.47
C VAL A 66 5.77 12.19 4.47
N LEU A 67 4.57 12.06 5.05
CA LEU A 67 3.64 13.20 5.17
C LEU A 67 4.18 14.30 6.08
N ASP A 68 4.83 13.95 7.18
CA ASP A 68 5.41 14.93 8.11
C ASP A 68 6.58 15.69 7.47
N GLU A 69 7.29 15.07 6.53
CA GLU A 69 8.33 15.73 5.72
C GLU A 69 7.72 16.66 4.65
N LEU A 70 6.73 16.18 3.89
CA LEU A 70 6.15 16.91 2.75
C LEU A 70 5.16 18.00 3.18
N GLN A 71 4.42 17.76 4.26
CA GLN A 71 3.38 18.65 4.79
C GLN A 71 3.33 18.54 6.32
N PRO A 72 4.27 19.20 7.04
CA PRO A 72 4.32 19.18 8.49
C PRO A 72 2.97 19.50 9.13
N ASP A 73 2.60 18.74 10.16
CA ASP A 73 1.35 18.93 10.90
C ASP A 73 1.62 19.76 12.17
N PRO A 74 0.93 20.90 12.39
CA PRO A 74 1.13 21.73 13.58
C PRO A 74 0.79 21.01 14.89
N ALA A 75 0.00 19.94 14.85
CA ALA A 75 -0.27 19.10 16.02
C ALA A 75 0.83 18.05 16.29
N GLY A 76 1.94 18.10 15.55
CA GLY A 76 3.12 17.25 15.72
C GLY A 76 3.12 16.01 14.81
N PRO A 77 4.05 15.06 15.02
CA PRO A 77 4.21 13.89 14.16
C PRO A 77 2.92 13.07 14.03
N ARG A 78 2.59 12.61 12.82
CA ARG A 78 1.36 11.86 12.52
C ARG A 78 1.33 10.46 13.10
N GLU A 79 2.46 9.92 13.55
CA GLU A 79 2.47 8.65 14.30
C GLU A 79 1.53 8.70 15.54
N ARG A 80 1.26 9.88 16.11
CA ARG A 80 0.28 10.07 17.19
C ARG A 80 -1.14 9.64 16.84
N LEU A 81 -1.47 9.54 15.55
CA LEU A 81 -2.79 9.17 15.03
C LEU A 81 -3.00 7.65 14.98
N ILE A 82 -1.95 6.84 15.19
CA ILE A 82 -2.03 5.38 15.15
C ILE A 82 -2.91 4.86 16.30
N ARG A 83 -3.86 3.97 15.98
CA ARG A 83 -4.72 3.29 16.95
C ARG A 83 -4.74 1.80 16.66
N PHE A 84 -4.36 1.00 17.63
CA PHE A 84 -4.50 -0.45 17.52
C PHE A 84 -5.97 -0.85 17.74
N VAL A 85 -6.49 -1.66 16.85
CA VAL A 85 -7.88 -2.16 16.88
C VAL A 85 -7.90 -3.67 16.86
N THR A 86 -8.99 -4.27 17.34
CA THR A 86 -9.18 -5.74 17.31
C THR A 86 -8.89 -6.28 15.92
N ASP A 87 -8.05 -7.31 15.87
CA ASP A 87 -7.65 -7.96 14.62
C ASP A 87 -8.86 -8.56 13.89
N ARG A 88 -8.71 -8.78 12.59
CA ARG A 88 -9.75 -9.39 11.77
C ARG A 88 -9.72 -10.92 11.97
N PRO A 89 -10.87 -11.58 12.20
CA PRO A 89 -10.92 -13.04 12.20
C PRO A 89 -10.41 -13.61 10.86
N GLY A 90 -9.52 -14.61 10.93
CA GLY A 90 -8.91 -15.23 9.74
C GLY A 90 -7.95 -14.32 8.98
N HIS A 91 -7.35 -13.32 9.63
CA HIS A 91 -6.41 -12.41 8.97
C HIS A 91 -5.09 -13.12 8.68
N ASP A 92 -4.84 -13.44 7.41
CA ASP A 92 -3.58 -14.09 7.02
C ASP A 92 -2.37 -13.28 7.48
N PHE A 93 -1.45 -13.99 8.12
CA PHE A 93 -0.31 -13.38 8.76
C PHE A 93 0.68 -12.82 7.74
N ARG A 94 1.08 -13.62 6.74
CA ARG A 94 2.13 -13.24 5.79
C ARG A 94 1.77 -13.65 4.37
N TYR A 95 1.90 -12.70 3.45
CA TYR A 95 1.96 -12.95 2.02
C TYR A 95 3.30 -12.48 1.50
N GLU A 96 3.96 -13.34 0.75
CA GLU A 96 5.22 -13.06 0.08
C GLU A 96 5.26 -13.84 -1.22
N ILE A 97 5.72 -13.19 -2.28
CA ILE A 97 5.71 -13.76 -3.62
C ILE A 97 7.14 -14.15 -3.98
N ASP A 98 7.29 -15.33 -4.59
CA ASP A 98 8.51 -15.67 -5.32
C ASP A 98 8.30 -15.34 -6.82
N PRO A 99 8.81 -14.19 -7.30
CA PRO A 99 8.63 -13.80 -8.70
C PRO A 99 9.68 -14.40 -9.64
N SER A 100 10.53 -15.34 -9.19
CA SER A 100 11.69 -15.82 -9.98
C SER A 100 11.31 -16.34 -11.38
N HIS A 101 10.16 -17.01 -11.52
CA HIS A 101 9.66 -17.48 -12.81
C HIS A 101 9.28 -16.34 -13.74
N ALA A 102 8.55 -15.34 -13.23
CA ALA A 102 8.17 -14.16 -13.98
C ALA A 102 9.39 -13.31 -14.35
N GLU A 103 10.34 -13.14 -13.43
CA GLU A 103 11.56 -12.37 -13.66
C GLU A 103 12.37 -12.93 -14.83
N LYS A 104 12.47 -14.26 -14.90
CA LYS A 104 13.21 -14.97 -15.95
C LYS A 104 12.46 -14.99 -17.29
N GLU A 105 11.21 -15.43 -17.29
CA GLU A 105 10.49 -15.72 -18.53
C GLU A 105 9.91 -14.45 -19.19
N LEU A 106 9.67 -13.39 -18.41
CA LEU A 106 9.13 -12.12 -18.91
C LEU A 106 10.19 -11.02 -19.05
N ASP A 107 11.46 -11.30 -18.73
CA ASP A 107 12.56 -10.31 -18.68
C ASP A 107 12.10 -9.02 -17.98
N TRP A 108 11.55 -9.20 -16.78
CA TRP A 108 10.90 -8.14 -16.02
C TRP A 108 11.40 -8.13 -14.58
N LYS A 109 11.57 -6.94 -14.01
CA LYS A 109 11.80 -6.75 -12.58
C LYS A 109 11.16 -5.45 -12.15
N ALA A 110 10.65 -5.39 -10.92
CA ALA A 110 10.17 -4.14 -10.35
C ALA A 110 11.28 -3.07 -10.36
N GLU A 111 10.97 -1.89 -10.87
CA GLU A 111 11.92 -0.77 -10.96
C GLU A 111 11.93 0.05 -9.67
N HIS A 112 10.83 0.04 -8.92
CA HIS A 112 10.67 0.80 -7.69
C HIS A 112 10.96 -0.07 -6.47
N ASP A 113 11.71 0.49 -5.53
CA ASP A 113 11.74 -0.02 -4.17
C ASP A 113 10.57 0.54 -3.33
N PHE A 114 10.35 -0.04 -2.15
CA PHE A 114 9.27 0.39 -1.27
C PHE A 114 9.41 1.88 -0.89
N GLU A 115 10.62 2.35 -0.62
CA GLU A 115 10.88 3.71 -0.11
C GLU A 115 10.55 4.79 -1.15
N SER A 116 10.95 4.58 -2.41
CA SER A 116 10.65 5.48 -3.52
C SER A 116 9.17 5.38 -3.91
N GLY A 117 8.62 4.17 -3.98
CA GLY A 117 7.22 3.93 -4.34
C GLY A 117 6.23 4.54 -3.34
N ILE A 118 6.47 4.38 -2.04
CA ILE A 118 5.59 4.95 -1.02
C ILE A 118 5.66 6.48 -0.99
N ARG A 119 6.84 7.07 -1.21
CA ARG A 119 6.98 8.53 -1.34
C ARG A 119 6.21 9.07 -2.53
N LYS A 120 6.39 8.47 -3.72
CA LYS A 120 5.63 8.83 -4.92
C LYS A 120 4.13 8.71 -4.69
N THR A 121 3.70 7.65 -4.02
CA THR A 121 2.29 7.44 -3.68
C THR A 121 1.77 8.56 -2.77
N VAL A 122 2.44 8.87 -1.67
CA VAL A 122 2.02 9.94 -0.75
C VAL A 122 1.96 11.29 -1.45
N GLN A 123 2.99 11.64 -2.23
CA GLN A 123 3.03 12.88 -3.01
C GLN A 123 1.84 12.94 -3.99
N TRP A 124 1.56 11.84 -4.71
CA TRP A 124 0.42 11.77 -5.61
C TRP A 124 -0.91 12.05 -4.91
N TYR A 125 -1.13 11.53 -3.69
CA TYR A 125 -2.33 11.83 -2.92
C TYR A 125 -2.42 13.30 -2.48
N LEU A 126 -1.29 13.97 -2.19
CA LEU A 126 -1.29 15.40 -1.89
C LEU A 126 -1.65 16.23 -3.13
N ASP A 127 -1.06 15.90 -4.27
CA ASP A 127 -1.22 16.65 -5.52
C ASP A 127 -2.60 16.42 -6.18
N ASN A 128 -3.23 15.27 -5.93
CA ASN A 128 -4.48 14.85 -6.58
C ASN A 128 -5.69 14.92 -5.64
N ARG A 129 -5.74 15.96 -4.79
CA ARG A 129 -6.80 16.15 -3.80
C ARG A 129 -8.21 16.09 -4.37
N ALA A 130 -8.47 16.82 -5.44
CA ALA A 130 -9.77 16.85 -6.10
C ALA A 130 -10.25 15.45 -6.56
N TRP A 131 -9.31 14.58 -6.96
CA TRP A 131 -9.62 13.24 -7.42
C TRP A 131 -10.19 12.38 -6.29
N TRP A 132 -9.48 12.27 -5.16
CA TRP A 132 -9.94 11.41 -4.06
C TRP A 132 -11.06 12.03 -3.23
N GLU A 133 -11.16 13.36 -3.14
CA GLU A 133 -12.29 14.04 -2.47
C GLU A 133 -13.61 13.73 -3.18
N GLY A 134 -13.61 13.71 -4.51
CA GLY A 134 -14.78 13.34 -5.31
C GLY A 134 -15.23 11.89 -5.13
N ILE A 135 -14.32 10.97 -4.80
CA ILE A 135 -14.64 9.57 -4.47
C ILE A 135 -15.18 9.46 -3.05
N ARG A 136 -14.53 10.15 -2.10
CA ARG A 136 -14.86 10.12 -0.68
C ARG A 136 -16.27 10.68 -0.41
N SER A 137 -16.62 11.80 -1.04
CA SER A 137 -17.94 12.43 -0.88
C SER A 137 -19.11 11.57 -1.40
N LYS A 138 -18.85 10.64 -2.34
CA LYS A 138 -19.90 9.85 -3.01
C LYS A 138 -20.14 8.48 -2.41
N ARG A 139 -19.14 7.84 -1.78
CA ARG A 139 -19.22 6.41 -1.46
C ARG A 139 -18.59 5.96 -0.13
N TYR A 140 -17.79 6.79 0.55
CA TYR A 140 -17.00 6.27 1.67
C TYR A 140 -16.61 7.33 2.70
N THR A 141 -17.14 7.22 3.92
CA THR A 141 -16.88 8.16 5.02
C THR A 141 -15.54 7.93 5.73
N GLY A 142 -14.79 6.88 5.37
CA GLY A 142 -13.55 6.49 6.03
C GLY A 142 -13.75 5.60 7.28
N GLN A 143 -14.98 5.17 7.55
CA GLN A 143 -15.30 4.24 8.64
C GLN A 143 -14.93 2.80 8.28
N ARG A 144 -14.61 2.00 9.29
CA ARG A 144 -14.33 0.56 9.13
C ARG A 144 -15.55 -0.16 8.56
N LEU A 145 -15.35 -0.86 7.44
CA LEU A 145 -16.35 -1.79 6.89
C LEU A 145 -16.19 -3.18 7.54
N GLY A 146 -17.30 -3.89 7.74
CA GLY A 146 -17.29 -5.24 8.33
C GLY A 146 -17.18 -5.28 9.87
N ALA A 147 -17.69 -4.26 10.57
CA ALA A 147 -17.83 -4.25 12.03
C ALA A 147 -19.23 -4.73 12.52
N ASN A 148 -20.16 -5.00 11.60
CA ASN A 148 -21.49 -5.49 11.93
C ASN A 148 -21.53 -7.02 11.79
N THR A 149 -21.20 -7.70 12.88
CA THR A 149 -21.69 -9.04 13.23
C THR A 149 -21.80 -9.09 14.74
#